data_AF-A0A9N9HYW2-F1
#
_entry.id   AF-A0A9N9HYW2-F1
#
_cell.length_a   1.000
_cell.length_b   1.000
_cell.length_c   1.000
_cell.angle_alpha   90.00
_cell.angle_beta   90.00
_cell.angle_gamma   90.00
#
_symmetry.space_group_name_H-M   'P 1'
#
loop_
_entity.id
_entity.type
_entity.pdbx_description
1 polymer ?
#
loop_
_entity_poly.entity_id
_entity_poly.type
_entity_poly.pdbx_seq_one_letter_code
_entity_poly.pdbx_strand_id
1 'polypeptide(L)'
;MVGFPASPAPDNGADRSPVGSPASPSSPPAPVDAPDDRTDSFPEECIRRWRRKHRWTHTELKALQSGMDRFGTSWANIKKTYGSTKGPLRRRSQMDLKDKARAELEFRIKNKLPRGIFALVR
;
A
#
# COMPACT_ATOMS: atom_id res chain seq x y z
N MET A 1 9.93 -37.79 44.02
CA MET A 1 8.66 -37.05 44.17
C MET A 1 9.00 -35.59 44.39
N VAL A 2 8.86 -34.75 43.36
CA VAL A 2 8.99 -33.30 43.49
C VAL A 2 7.62 -32.71 43.18
N GLY A 3 7.00 -32.11 44.19
CA GLY A 3 5.65 -31.55 44.14
C GLY A 3 5.63 -30.20 43.45
N PHE A 4 4.63 -29.99 42.62
CA PHE A 4 4.29 -28.68 42.06
C PHE A 4 3.51 -27.87 43.11
N PRO A 5 3.95 -26.66 43.50
CA PRO A 5 3.06 -25.73 44.17
C PRO A 5 2.17 -25.02 43.14
N ALA A 6 0.87 -25.15 43.36
CA ALA A 6 -0.19 -24.42 42.69
C ALA A 6 -0.31 -22.97 43.21
N SER A 7 -1.01 -22.15 42.40
CA SER A 7 -1.67 -20.86 42.72
C SER A 7 -0.97 -19.57 42.28
N PRO A 8 -1.71 -18.44 42.16
CA PRO A 8 -3.13 -18.26 41.78
C PRO A 8 -3.37 -17.16 40.72
N ALA A 9 -4.61 -17.10 40.22
CA ALA A 9 -5.14 -16.14 39.25
C ALA A 9 -5.19 -14.67 39.76
N PRO A 10 -5.29 -13.66 38.86
CA PRO A 10 -5.31 -12.25 39.24
C PRO A 10 -6.67 -11.77 39.78
N ASP A 11 -6.60 -11.11 40.94
CA ASP A 11 -7.64 -10.30 41.57
C ASP A 11 -7.79 -8.96 40.81
N ASN A 12 -8.93 -8.76 40.15
CA ASN A 12 -9.30 -7.46 39.58
C ASN A 12 -10.50 -6.92 40.36
N GLY A 13 -10.21 -6.24 41.46
CA GLY A 13 -11.18 -5.44 42.20
C GLY A 13 -11.71 -4.29 41.35
N ALA A 14 -12.97 -4.38 40.94
CA ALA A 14 -13.73 -3.28 40.35
C ALA A 14 -14.75 -2.76 41.37
N ASP A 15 -14.29 -1.92 42.28
CA ASP A 15 -15.15 -1.04 43.08
C ASP A 15 -15.21 0.32 42.38
N ARG A 16 -16.37 0.67 41.80
CA ARG A 16 -16.82 2.07 41.67
C ARG A 16 -18.33 2.14 41.73
N SER A 17 -18.82 2.58 42.88
CA SER A 17 -20.20 2.94 43.15
C SER A 17 -20.75 4.03 42.19
N PRO A 18 -22.08 4.08 41.97
CA PRO A 18 -22.74 5.10 41.17
C PRO A 18 -23.01 6.36 42.00
N VAL A 19 -22.61 7.54 41.50
CA VAL A 19 -22.96 8.82 42.12
C VAL A 19 -23.66 9.75 41.13
N GLY A 20 -24.90 10.12 41.46
CA GLY A 20 -25.47 11.44 41.26
C GLY A 20 -25.85 11.87 39.85
N SER A 21 -27.16 11.85 39.55
CA SER A 21 -27.81 12.98 38.87
C SER A 21 -28.01 14.10 39.90
N PRO A 22 -27.97 15.41 39.56
CA PRO A 22 -29.15 16.03 38.96
C PRO A 22 -28.92 17.28 38.07
N ALA A 23 -30.02 17.71 37.47
CA ALA A 23 -30.39 19.08 37.12
C ALA A 23 -29.92 19.67 35.78
N SER A 24 -30.89 19.78 34.85
CA SER A 24 -30.95 20.83 33.83
C SER A 24 -31.05 22.22 34.47
N PRO A 25 -30.44 23.23 33.83
CA PRO A 25 -31.21 24.43 33.51
C PRO A 25 -31.03 24.93 32.07
N SER A 26 -32.11 25.51 31.54
CA SER A 26 -32.25 26.23 30.29
C SER A 26 -31.21 27.33 30.05
N SER A 27 -30.68 27.40 28.83
CA SER A 27 -30.80 28.53 27.88
C SER A 27 -29.62 28.58 26.89
N PRO A 28 -29.87 28.75 25.58
CA PRO A 28 -28.82 28.95 24.58
C PRO A 28 -28.43 30.42 24.48
N PRO A 29 -27.15 30.70 24.17
CA PRO A 29 -26.85 31.72 23.18
C PRO A 29 -25.88 31.21 22.10
N ALA A 30 -26.20 31.56 20.84
CA ALA A 30 -25.46 31.33 19.60
C ALA A 30 -24.08 32.04 19.58
N PRO A 31 -23.34 32.07 18.45
CA PRO A 31 -23.04 31.06 17.42
C PRO A 31 -21.53 30.77 17.45
N VAL A 32 -21.11 29.53 17.73
CA VAL A 32 -19.67 29.20 17.65
C VAL A 32 -19.27 29.10 16.18
N ASP A 33 -18.44 30.04 15.76
CA ASP A 33 -17.73 30.05 14.49
C ASP A 33 -17.22 28.64 14.12
N ALA A 34 -17.53 28.24 12.89
CA ALA A 34 -16.92 27.11 12.18
C ALA A 34 -15.37 27.26 12.11
N PRO A 35 -14.63 26.29 11.56
CA PRO A 35 -14.75 24.82 11.56
C PRO A 35 -13.42 24.16 12.02
N ASP A 36 -13.42 23.15 12.90
CA ASP A 36 -12.23 22.26 13.03
C ASP A 36 -12.34 21.14 11.99
N ASP A 37 -12.33 21.52 10.72
CA ASP A 37 -12.05 20.61 9.60
C ASP A 37 -10.54 20.30 9.62
N ARG A 38 -10.11 19.52 10.62
CA ARG A 38 -8.84 18.77 10.53
C ARG A 38 -8.99 17.58 9.58
N THR A 39 -9.70 17.76 8.48
CA THR A 39 -9.45 16.95 7.31
C THR A 39 -8.08 17.44 6.84
N ASP A 40 -7.04 16.73 7.29
CA ASP A 40 -5.68 16.75 6.74
C ASP A 40 -5.82 16.37 5.25
N SER A 41 -6.28 17.36 4.49
CA SER A 41 -6.56 17.29 3.08
C SER A 41 -5.20 17.33 2.45
N PHE A 42 -4.53 16.19 2.48
CA PHE A 42 -3.29 15.94 1.77
C PHE A 42 -3.49 16.54 0.38
N PRO A 43 -2.77 17.62 0.03
CA PRO A 43 -3.14 18.43 -1.11
C PRO A 43 -3.18 17.52 -2.32
N GLU A 44 -4.35 17.42 -2.97
CA GLU A 44 -4.58 16.58 -4.15
C GLU A 44 -3.48 16.76 -5.21
N GLU A 45 -2.83 17.92 -5.20
CA GLU A 45 -1.68 18.27 -6.02
C GLU A 45 -0.45 17.38 -5.79
N CYS A 46 -0.15 16.96 -4.56
CA CYS A 46 0.90 16.00 -4.25
C CYS A 46 0.58 14.64 -4.90
N ILE A 47 -0.67 14.19 -4.78
CA ILE A 47 -1.16 12.94 -5.39
C ILE A 47 -1.07 13.02 -6.92
N ARG A 48 -1.49 14.14 -7.53
CA ARG A 48 -1.43 14.38 -8.98
C ARG A 48 -0.01 14.48 -9.52
N ARG A 49 0.92 15.07 -8.76
CA ARG A 49 2.35 15.17 -9.13
C ARG A 49 3.04 13.81 -9.00
N TRP A 50 2.66 13.00 -8.02
CA TRP A 50 3.18 11.64 -7.84
C TRP A 50 2.73 10.69 -8.96
N ARG A 51 1.44 10.76 -9.37
CA ARG A 51 0.88 10.00 -10.51
C ARG A 51 1.54 10.31 -11.86
N ARG A 52 2.12 11.51 -12.04
CA ARG A 52 2.76 11.92 -13.30
C ARG A 52 4.17 11.38 -13.49
N LYS A 53 4.92 11.11 -12.41
CA LYS A 53 6.36 10.76 -12.49
C LYS A 53 6.67 9.33 -12.95
N HIS A 54 5.69 8.42 -12.98
CA HIS A 54 5.95 6.98 -13.12
C HIS A 54 5.25 6.31 -14.32
N ARG A 55 4.86 7.06 -15.35
CA ARG A 55 4.31 6.44 -16.58
C ARG A 55 5.36 5.56 -17.24
N TRP A 56 4.98 4.32 -17.53
CA TRP A 56 5.82 3.38 -18.28
C TRP A 56 5.83 3.76 -19.75
N THR A 57 7.02 4.01 -20.26
CA THR A 57 7.24 4.26 -21.68
C THR A 57 7.19 2.96 -22.48
N HIS A 58 6.88 3.07 -23.77
CA HIS A 58 6.83 1.90 -24.65
C HIS A 58 8.19 1.18 -24.76
N THR A 59 9.28 1.92 -24.70
CA THR A 59 10.65 1.38 -24.69
C THR A 59 10.96 0.59 -23.41
N GLU A 60 10.54 1.09 -22.24
CA GLU A 60 10.64 0.36 -20.96
C GLU A 60 9.81 -0.93 -20.99
N LEU A 61 8.58 -0.87 -21.51
CA LEU A 61 7.69 -2.02 -21.67
C LEU A 61 8.28 -3.09 -22.59
N LYS A 62 8.82 -2.69 -23.75
CA LYS A 62 9.48 -3.60 -24.69
C LYS A 62 10.71 -4.26 -24.05
N ALA A 63 11.52 -3.49 -23.33
CA ALA A 63 12.68 -4.02 -22.62
C ALA A 63 12.28 -4.99 -21.49
N LEU A 64 11.20 -4.71 -20.76
CA LEU A 64 10.64 -5.63 -19.77
C LEU A 64 10.17 -6.93 -20.43
N GLN A 65 9.44 -6.85 -21.55
CA GLN A 65 8.96 -8.02 -22.27
C GLN A 65 10.12 -8.87 -22.79
N SER A 66 11.12 -8.27 -23.44
CA SER A 66 12.33 -8.98 -23.88
C SER A 66 13.14 -9.55 -22.71
N GLY A 67 13.18 -8.83 -21.59
CA GLY A 67 13.82 -9.32 -20.37
C GLY A 67 13.11 -10.52 -19.77
N MET A 68 11.77 -10.52 -19.75
CA MET A 68 10.99 -11.66 -19.27
C MET A 68 11.03 -12.85 -20.23
N ASP A 69 11.13 -12.60 -21.54
CA ASP A 69 11.32 -13.65 -22.54
C ASP A 69 12.67 -14.37 -22.33
N ARG A 70 13.73 -13.61 -22.02
CA ARG A 70 15.09 -14.15 -21.87
C ARG A 70 15.42 -14.70 -20.47
N PHE A 71 14.91 -14.07 -19.42
CA PHE A 71 15.25 -14.37 -18.01
C PHE A 71 14.04 -14.80 -17.17
N GLY A 72 12.83 -14.82 -17.72
CA GLY A 72 11.61 -15.16 -17.01
C GLY A 72 11.26 -14.13 -15.91
N THR A 73 11.15 -14.61 -14.67
CA THR A 73 10.81 -13.81 -13.49
C THR A 73 12.02 -13.28 -12.72
N SER A 74 13.22 -13.41 -13.29
CA SER A 74 14.46 -12.94 -12.65
C SER A 74 14.65 -11.43 -12.82
N TRP A 75 13.92 -10.63 -12.05
CA TRP A 75 13.93 -9.16 -12.09
C TRP A 75 15.32 -8.56 -11.88
N ALA A 76 16.14 -9.19 -11.03
CA ALA A 76 17.53 -8.78 -10.79
C ALA A 76 18.37 -8.87 -12.07
N ASN A 77 18.25 -9.97 -12.83
CA ASN A 77 18.97 -10.16 -14.08
C ASN A 77 18.46 -9.20 -15.16
N ILE A 78 17.14 -9.02 -15.27
CA ILE A 78 16.55 -8.05 -16.21
C ILE A 78 17.06 -6.64 -15.91
N LYS A 79 17.08 -6.23 -14.63
CA LYS A 79 17.61 -4.93 -14.24
C LYS A 79 19.12 -4.82 -14.51
N LYS A 80 19.89 -5.88 -14.28
CA LYS A 80 21.34 -5.87 -14.56
C LYS A 80 21.62 -5.72 -16.05
N THR A 81 20.85 -6.39 -16.92
CA THR A 81 21.03 -6.34 -18.37
C THR A 81 20.48 -5.05 -18.99
N TYR A 82 19.28 -4.62 -18.60
CA TYR A 82 18.57 -3.50 -19.23
C TYR A 82 18.59 -2.20 -18.42
N GLY A 83 19.11 -2.22 -17.20
CA GLY A 83 19.25 -1.06 -16.30
C GLY A 83 20.66 -0.47 -16.26
N SER A 84 21.53 -0.85 -17.20
CA SER A 84 22.87 -0.26 -17.36
C SER A 84 22.82 1.25 -17.68
N THR A 85 23.96 1.95 -17.73
CA THR A 85 24.06 3.42 -17.79
C THR A 85 23.28 4.07 -18.94
N LYS A 86 23.07 3.36 -20.06
CA LYS A 86 22.24 3.79 -21.21
C LYS A 86 20.94 2.97 -21.37
N GLY A 87 20.58 2.18 -20.38
CA GLY A 87 19.46 1.26 -20.44
C GLY A 87 18.10 1.95 -20.27
N PRO A 88 17.05 1.50 -20.98
CA PRO A 88 15.69 2.07 -20.86
C PRO A 88 15.13 1.91 -19.43
N LEU A 89 15.59 0.92 -18.67
CA LEU A 89 15.12 0.59 -17.32
C LEU A 89 16.01 1.19 -16.21
N ARG A 90 16.93 2.12 -16.53
CA ARG A 90 17.86 2.72 -15.56
C ARG A 90 17.17 3.39 -14.37
N ARG A 91 16.01 4.01 -14.60
CA ARG A 91 15.25 4.74 -13.58
C ARG A 91 14.30 3.84 -12.78
N ARG A 92 14.20 2.55 -13.13
CA ARG A 92 13.24 1.60 -12.54
C ARG A 92 13.93 0.61 -11.62
N SER A 93 13.28 0.32 -10.49
CA SER A 93 13.73 -0.70 -9.55
C SER A 93 13.26 -2.09 -9.95
N GLN A 94 13.86 -3.12 -9.36
CA GLN A 94 13.42 -4.51 -9.57
C GLN A 94 11.95 -4.69 -9.15
N MET A 95 11.55 -4.00 -8.08
CA MET A 95 10.17 -3.95 -7.61
C MET A 95 9.24 -3.35 -8.66
N ASP A 96 9.62 -2.24 -9.31
CA ASP A 96 8.81 -1.62 -10.36
C ASP A 96 8.58 -2.57 -11.54
N LEU A 97 9.62 -3.34 -11.93
CA LEU A 97 9.53 -4.33 -13.01
C LEU A 97 8.48 -5.41 -12.66
N LYS A 98 8.55 -5.95 -11.45
CA LYS A 98 7.62 -6.95 -10.93
C LYS A 98 6.20 -6.40 -10.90
N ASP A 99 6.01 -5.22 -10.31
CA ASP A 99 4.69 -4.60 -10.16
C ASP A 99 4.07 -4.29 -11.51
N LYS A 100 4.86 -3.83 -12.47
CA LYS A 100 4.38 -3.62 -13.83
C LYS A 100 4.00 -4.93 -14.51
N ALA A 101 4.79 -5.98 -14.37
CA ALA A 101 4.48 -7.27 -14.96
C ALA A 101 3.20 -7.89 -14.37
N ARG A 102 2.95 -7.70 -13.06
CA ARG A 102 1.67 -8.04 -12.42
C ARG A 102 0.51 -7.23 -13.00
N ALA A 103 0.65 -5.91 -13.09
CA ALA A 103 -0.37 -5.05 -13.66
C ALA A 103 -0.69 -5.40 -15.13
N GLU A 104 0.32 -5.78 -15.92
CA GLU A 104 0.12 -6.28 -17.30
C GLU A 104 -0.63 -7.62 -17.33
N LEU A 105 -0.32 -8.54 -16.41
CA LEU A 105 -1.06 -9.79 -16.28
C LEU A 105 -2.53 -9.55 -15.93
N GLU A 106 -2.79 -8.71 -14.93
CA GLU A 106 -4.15 -8.31 -14.53
C GLU A 106 -4.90 -7.62 -15.67
N PHE A 107 -4.23 -6.70 -16.37
CA PHE A 107 -4.79 -6.04 -17.54
C PHE A 107 -5.17 -7.04 -18.62
N ARG A 108 -4.32 -8.04 -18.91
CA ARG A 108 -4.62 -9.08 -19.89
C ARG A 108 -5.78 -9.97 -19.44
N ILE A 109 -5.84 -10.35 -18.17
CA ILE A 109 -6.95 -11.12 -17.60
C ILE A 109 -8.26 -10.33 -17.76
N LYS A 110 -8.25 -9.04 -17.39
CA LYS A 110 -9.43 -8.16 -17.45
C LYS A 110 -9.93 -7.96 -18.89
N ASN A 111 -9.00 -7.78 -19.84
CA ASN A 111 -9.32 -7.58 -21.25
C ASN A 111 -9.48 -8.91 -22.03
N LYS A 112 -9.46 -10.08 -21.35
CA LYS A 112 -9.53 -11.41 -21.97
C LYS A 112 -8.47 -11.63 -23.06
N LEU A 113 -7.30 -11.01 -22.91
CA LEU A 113 -6.15 -11.15 -23.80
C LEU A 113 -5.28 -12.35 -23.38
N PRO A 114 -4.55 -12.96 -24.32
CA PRO A 114 -3.63 -14.06 -24.01
C PRO A 114 -2.53 -13.60 -23.04
N ARG A 115 -2.39 -14.35 -21.95
CA ARG A 115 -1.45 -14.05 -20.83
C ARG A 115 0.00 -14.00 -21.30
N GLY A 116 0.37 -14.82 -22.31
CA GLY A 116 1.69 -14.81 -22.95
C GLY A 116 2.84 -14.97 -21.95
N ILE A 117 3.96 -14.29 -22.21
CA ILE A 117 5.16 -14.30 -21.37
C ILE A 117 4.87 -13.80 -19.93
N PHE A 118 3.83 -12.97 -19.75
CA PHE A 118 3.43 -12.47 -18.44
C PHE A 118 2.75 -13.52 -17.55
N ALA A 119 2.37 -14.68 -18.10
CA ALA A 119 1.87 -15.81 -17.31
C ALA A 119 2.93 -16.40 -16.36
N LEU A 120 4.22 -16.11 -16.59
CA LEU A 120 5.32 -16.56 -15.75
C LEU A 120 5.32 -15.88 -14.38
N VAL A 121 4.70 -14.71 -14.28
CA VAL A 121 4.63 -13.92 -13.03
C VAL A 121 3.56 -14.53 -12.14
N ARG A 122 3.98 -14.95 -10.94
CA ARG A 122 3.13 -15.52 -9.89
C ARG A 122 3.10 -14.59 -8.68
#